data_AF-A0A4V2ZXY3-F1
#
_entry.id   AF-A0A4V2ZXY3-F1
#
_cell.length_a   1.000
_cell.length_b   1.000
_cell.length_c   1.000
_cell.angle_alpha   90.00
_cell.angle_beta   90.00
_cell.angle_gamma   90.00
#
_symmetry.space_group_name_H-M   'P 1'
#
loop_
_entity.id
_entity.type
_entity.pdbx_description
1 polymer ?
#
loop_
_entity_poly.entity_id
_entity_poly.type
_entity_poly.pdbx_seq_one_letter_code
_entity_poly.pdbx_strand_id
1 'polypeptide(L)'
;MNKASTGNTERKISETILDFGEPLLSEAITEDTPIAAVREIYKLVVLVWNAHVTASPHWGDPGHLQMLQKMTASPQMPSQARAWIGKLSHRWREKFSDARYCVGEWHVKIKHDDTLSFYCDAREAPRR
;
A
#
# COMPACT_ATOMS: atom_id res chain seq x y z
N MET A 1 24.54 -4.26 35.46
CA MET A 1 24.82 -3.99 34.03
C MET A 1 23.90 -4.86 33.19
N ASN A 2 22.70 -4.39 32.87
CA ASN A 2 21.78 -5.11 31.99
C ASN A 2 21.96 -4.56 30.58
N LYS A 3 22.46 -5.41 29.67
CA LYS A 3 22.52 -5.12 28.25
C LYS A 3 21.09 -4.96 27.75
N ALA A 4 20.70 -3.72 27.45
CA ALA A 4 19.52 -3.46 26.63
C ALA A 4 19.80 -4.05 25.25
N SER A 5 19.05 -5.09 24.86
CA SER A 5 18.97 -5.52 23.47
C SER A 5 18.54 -4.33 22.63
N THR A 6 19.45 -3.84 21.78
CA THR A 6 19.15 -2.99 20.62
C THR A 6 18.36 -3.83 19.62
N GLY A 7 17.08 -4.07 19.93
CA GLY A 7 16.14 -4.80 19.10
C GLY A 7 15.50 -3.85 18.10
N ASN A 8 15.93 -3.95 16.84
CA ASN A 8 15.35 -3.36 15.64
C ASN A 8 13.83 -3.18 15.75
N THR A 9 13.34 -1.94 15.93
CA THR A 9 11.90 -1.67 16.00
C THR A 9 11.30 -2.00 14.63
N GLU A 10 10.59 -3.13 14.51
CA GLU A 10 9.88 -3.46 13.28
C GLU A 10 8.97 -2.28 12.91
N ARG A 11 9.20 -1.72 11.71
CA ARG A 11 8.42 -0.59 11.21
C ARG A 11 6.95 -1.00 11.13
N LYS A 12 6.05 -0.18 11.69
CA LYS A 12 4.62 -0.43 11.62
C LYS A 12 4.18 -0.52 10.17
N ILE A 13 3.32 -1.48 9.83
CA ILE A 13 2.84 -1.64 8.45
C ILE A 13 2.20 -0.36 7.91
N SER A 14 1.47 0.39 8.73
CA SER A 14 0.88 1.67 8.33
C SER A 14 1.93 2.68 7.85
N GLU A 15 3.09 2.77 8.50
CA GLU A 15 4.20 3.64 8.10
C GLU A 15 4.84 3.18 6.79
N THR A 16 4.97 1.86 6.61
CA THR A 16 5.46 1.27 5.36
C THR A 16 4.52 1.57 4.19
N ILE A 17 3.20 1.46 4.40
CA ILE A 17 2.20 1.76 3.37
C ILE A 17 2.19 3.26 3.03
N LEU A 18 2.35 4.14 4.01
CA LEU A 18 2.44 5.58 3.76
C LEU A 18 3.70 5.92 2.93
N ASP A 19 4.85 5.32 3.22
CA ASP A 19 6.09 5.50 2.44
C ASP A 19 5.98 4.89 1.03
N PHE A 20 5.34 3.73 0.91
CA PHE A 20 5.05 3.13 -0.37
C PHE A 20 4.13 4.01 -1.22
N GLY A 21 3.03 4.49 -0.64
CA GLY A 21 2.02 5.30 -1.31
C GLY A 21 2.41 6.76 -1.52
N GLU A 22 3.45 7.25 -0.86
CA GLU A 22 3.83 8.67 -0.81
C GLU A 22 3.73 9.38 -2.17
N PRO A 23 4.27 8.86 -3.28
CA PRO A 23 4.25 9.61 -4.53
C PRO A 23 2.86 9.77 -5.15
N LEU A 24 1.89 8.92 -4.78
CA LEU A 24 0.50 9.05 -5.18
C LEU A 24 -0.26 9.92 -4.17
N LEU A 25 -0.06 9.67 -2.88
CA LEU A 25 -0.76 10.38 -1.81
C LEU A 25 -0.46 11.89 -1.85
N SER A 26 0.81 12.26 -2.03
CA SER A 26 1.26 13.66 -2.13
C SER A 26 0.76 14.36 -3.40
N GLU A 27 0.51 13.61 -4.48
CA GLU A 27 0.08 14.15 -5.78
C GLU A 27 -1.45 14.27 -5.88
N ALA A 28 -2.18 13.31 -5.31
CA ALA A 28 -3.62 13.16 -5.51
C ALA A 28 -4.48 13.70 -4.35
N ILE A 29 -3.91 13.94 -3.16
CA ILE A 29 -4.64 14.44 -2.00
C ILE A 29 -4.24 15.90 -1.75
N THR A 30 -5.22 16.79 -1.89
CA THR A 30 -5.15 18.20 -1.52
C THR A 30 -6.07 18.51 -0.35
N GLU A 31 -5.96 19.71 0.22
CA GLU A 31 -6.85 20.19 1.31
C GLU A 31 -8.34 20.12 0.91
N ASP A 32 -8.65 20.33 -0.36
CA ASP A 32 -10.03 20.31 -0.89
C ASP A 32 -10.53 18.91 -1.25
N THR A 33 -9.70 17.86 -1.12
CA THR A 33 -10.07 16.51 -1.55
C THR A 33 -11.09 15.91 -0.59
N PRO A 34 -12.32 15.56 -1.04
CA PRO A 34 -13.32 14.99 -0.14
C PRO A 34 -12.85 13.67 0.47
N ILE A 35 -13.19 13.42 1.73
CA ILE A 35 -12.77 12.20 2.46
C ILE A 35 -13.14 10.90 1.73
N ALA A 36 -14.24 10.90 0.97
CA ALA A 36 -14.62 9.76 0.14
C ALA A 36 -13.59 9.48 -0.98
N ALA A 37 -13.10 10.53 -1.65
CA ALA A 37 -12.05 10.41 -2.66
C ALA A 37 -10.71 10.01 -2.03
N VAL A 38 -10.36 10.58 -0.86
CA VAL A 38 -9.18 10.17 -0.09
C VAL A 38 -9.20 8.67 0.19
N ARG A 39 -10.34 8.13 0.63
CA ARG A 39 -10.49 6.69 0.87
C ARG A 39 -10.24 5.85 -0.39
N GLU A 40 -10.76 6.25 -1.55
CA GLU A 40 -10.49 5.52 -2.80
C GLU A 40 -9.01 5.60 -3.23
N ILE A 41 -8.32 6.70 -2.96
CA ILE A 41 -6.87 6.82 -3.20
C ILE A 41 -6.09 5.84 -2.31
N TYR A 42 -6.39 5.79 -1.01
CA TYR A 42 -5.77 4.82 -0.09
C TYR A 42 -6.08 3.37 -0.47
N LYS A 43 -7.30 3.10 -0.93
CA LYS A 43 -7.69 1.79 -1.42
C LYS A 43 -6.82 1.35 -2.61
N LEU A 44 -6.51 2.26 -3.53
CA LEU A 44 -5.61 1.96 -4.65
C LEU A 44 -4.19 1.64 -4.15
N VAL A 45 -3.65 2.41 -3.20
CA VAL A 45 -2.33 2.14 -2.59
C VAL A 45 -2.31 0.74 -1.96
N VAL A 46 -3.31 0.42 -1.13
CA VAL A 46 -3.44 -0.88 -0.46
C VAL A 46 -3.59 -2.03 -1.47
N LEU A 47 -4.41 -1.83 -2.52
CA LEU A 47 -4.63 -2.83 -3.56
C LEU A 47 -3.34 -3.17 -4.30
N VAL A 48 -2.58 -2.16 -4.73
CA VAL A 48 -1.32 -2.38 -5.44
C VAL A 48 -0.29 -3.03 -4.52
N TRP A 49 -0.19 -2.59 -3.26
CA TRP A 49 0.69 -3.22 -2.26
C TRP A 49 0.37 -4.70 -2.10
N ASN A 50 -0.89 -5.03 -1.79
CA ASN A 50 -1.30 -6.41 -1.55
C ASN A 50 -1.08 -7.28 -2.78
N ALA A 51 -1.40 -6.78 -3.98
CA ALA A 51 -1.20 -7.54 -5.22
C ALA A 51 0.27 -7.97 -5.39
N HIS A 52 1.23 -7.10 -5.10
CA HIS A 52 2.65 -7.45 -5.18
C HIS A 52 3.10 -8.37 -4.05
N VAL A 53 2.67 -8.12 -2.80
CA VAL A 53 3.05 -8.96 -1.66
C VAL A 53 2.51 -10.39 -1.82
N THR A 54 1.25 -10.56 -2.26
CA THR A 54 0.67 -11.90 -2.47
C THR A 54 1.38 -12.64 -3.61
N ALA A 55 1.87 -11.92 -4.62
CA ALA A 55 2.65 -12.50 -5.71
C ALA A 55 4.06 -12.94 -5.31
N SER A 56 4.55 -12.51 -4.13
CA SER A 56 5.87 -12.90 -3.63
C SER A 56 5.93 -14.40 -3.30
N PRO A 57 7.12 -15.03 -3.27
CA PRO A 57 7.27 -16.44 -2.92
C PRO A 57 6.72 -16.83 -1.54
N HIS A 58 6.67 -15.88 -0.60
CA HIS A 58 6.16 -16.11 0.75
C HIS A 58 4.66 -16.46 0.75
N TRP A 59 3.90 -15.82 -0.15
CA TRP A 59 2.46 -16.03 -0.29
C TRP A 59 2.15 -17.01 -1.42
N GLY A 60 2.77 -16.81 -2.59
CA GLY A 60 2.65 -17.68 -3.75
C GLY A 60 1.32 -17.54 -4.52
N ASP A 61 0.63 -16.40 -4.39
CA ASP A 61 -0.60 -16.10 -5.10
C ASP A 61 -0.45 -14.85 -6.02
N PRO A 62 -0.06 -15.06 -7.29
CA PRO A 62 0.10 -13.98 -8.25
C PRO A 62 -1.21 -13.51 -8.89
N GLY A 63 -2.36 -14.11 -8.57
CA GLY A 63 -3.62 -13.89 -9.30
C GLY A 63 -4.05 -12.41 -9.32
N HIS A 64 -3.95 -11.74 -8.17
CA HIS A 64 -4.28 -10.33 -8.03
C HIS A 64 -3.37 -9.41 -8.86
N LEU A 65 -2.06 -9.69 -8.88
CA LEU A 65 -1.11 -8.93 -9.68
C LEU A 65 -1.35 -9.12 -11.18
N GLN A 66 -1.62 -10.35 -11.62
CA GLN A 66 -1.95 -10.64 -13.01
C GLN A 66 -3.25 -9.94 -13.44
N MET A 67 -4.26 -9.91 -12.58
CA MET A 67 -5.50 -9.17 -12.84
C MET A 67 -5.24 -7.67 -12.99
N LEU A 68 -4.46 -7.09 -12.08
CA LEU A 68 -4.07 -5.69 -12.13
C LEU A 68 -3.33 -5.35 -13.43
N GLN A 69 -2.41 -6.22 -13.88
CA GLN A 69 -1.68 -6.07 -15.14
C GLN A 69 -2.60 -6.15 -16.37
N LYS A 70 -3.60 -7.05 -16.36
CA LYS A 70 -4.60 -7.13 -17.44
C LYS A 70 -5.45 -5.86 -17.50
N MET A 71 -5.88 -5.34 -16.34
CA MET A 71 -6.63 -4.08 -16.27
C MET A 71 -5.82 -2.90 -16.81
N THR A 72 -4.55 -2.78 -16.43
CA THR A 72 -3.70 -1.68 -16.91
C THR A 72 -3.38 -1.77 -18.40
N ALA A 73 -3.34 -2.98 -18.97
CA ALA A 73 -3.19 -3.18 -20.42
C ALA A 73 -4.47 -2.85 -21.22
N SER A 74 -5.63 -2.76 -20.57
CA SER A 74 -6.89 -2.43 -21.25
C SER A 74 -6.87 -1.00 -21.80
N PRO A 75 -7.25 -0.77 -23.07
CA PRO A 75 -7.41 0.57 -23.64
C PRO A 75 -8.44 1.44 -22.91
N GLN A 76 -9.39 0.82 -22.21
CA GLN A 76 -10.45 1.51 -21.47
C GLN A 76 -9.96 2.06 -20.12
N MET A 77 -8.76 1.68 -19.67
CA MET A 77 -8.19 2.17 -18.43
C MET A 77 -7.81 3.65 -18.56
N PRO A 78 -8.28 4.54 -17.67
CA PRO A 78 -7.87 5.94 -17.66
C PRO A 78 -6.34 6.08 -17.56
N SER A 79 -5.77 6.97 -18.37
CA SER A 79 -4.31 7.16 -18.48
C SER A 79 -3.66 7.49 -17.13
N GLN A 80 -4.31 8.36 -16.34
CA GLN A 80 -3.84 8.75 -15.01
C GLN A 80 -3.82 7.55 -14.04
N ALA A 81 -4.89 6.76 -13.99
CA ALA A 81 -4.96 5.58 -13.15
C ALA A 81 -3.90 4.53 -13.55
N ARG A 82 -3.66 4.34 -14.87
CA ARG A 82 -2.58 3.50 -15.38
C ARG A 82 -1.21 4.01 -14.94
N ALA A 83 -0.97 5.32 -15.01
CA ALA A 83 0.28 5.94 -14.58
C ALA A 83 0.54 5.74 -13.08
N TRP A 84 -0.47 5.94 -12.23
CA TRP A 84 -0.36 5.74 -10.79
C TRP A 84 -0.05 4.28 -10.42
N ILE A 85 -0.74 3.31 -11.01
CA ILE A 85 -0.44 1.89 -10.79
C ILE A 85 0.98 1.54 -11.25
N GLY A 86 1.41 2.10 -12.39
CA GLY A 86 2.79 1.95 -12.88
C GLY A 86 3.83 2.50 -11.92
N LYS A 87 3.63 3.72 -11.41
CA LYS A 87 4.51 4.40 -10.43
C LYS A 87 4.63 3.59 -9.14
N LEU A 88 3.50 3.16 -8.58
CA LEU A 88 3.48 2.33 -7.37
C LEU A 88 4.14 0.97 -7.60
N SER A 89 3.84 0.30 -8.71
CA SER A 89 4.43 -1.00 -9.04
C SER A 89 5.95 -0.92 -9.26
N HIS A 90 6.43 0.16 -9.88
CA HIS A 90 7.86 0.43 -10.01
C HIS A 90 8.50 0.62 -8.64
N ARG A 91 7.92 1.48 -7.80
CA ARG A 91 8.43 1.73 -6.44
C ARG A 91 8.45 0.46 -5.58
N TRP A 92 7.44 -0.40 -5.72
CA TRP A 92 7.42 -1.68 -5.00
C TRP A 92 8.65 -2.52 -5.34
N ARG A 93 8.96 -2.68 -6.64
CA ARG A 93 10.12 -3.47 -7.08
C ARG A 93 11.45 -2.90 -6.59
N GLU A 94 11.59 -1.58 -6.63
CA GLU A 94 12.83 -0.89 -6.27
C GLU A 94 13.11 -0.90 -4.76
N LYS A 95 12.07 -0.78 -3.92
CA LYS A 95 12.25 -0.48 -2.49
C LYS A 95 11.60 -1.48 -1.52
N PHE A 96 10.64 -2.27 -1.98
CA PHE A 96 9.77 -3.07 -1.10
C PHE A 96 9.60 -4.52 -1.55
N SER A 97 10.51 -5.04 -2.39
CA SER A 97 10.40 -6.38 -2.97
C SER A 97 10.57 -7.53 -1.95
N ASP A 98 11.08 -7.22 -0.77
CA ASP A 98 11.25 -8.12 0.38
C ASP A 98 10.07 -8.08 1.37
N ALA A 99 9.06 -7.23 1.12
CA ALA A 99 7.90 -7.07 1.99
C ALA A 99 7.13 -8.40 2.17
N ARG A 100 6.83 -8.74 3.43
CA ARG A 100 6.18 -10.00 3.81
C ARG A 100 4.72 -9.88 4.18
N TYR A 101 4.32 -8.71 4.64
CA TYR A 101 3.00 -8.49 5.24
C TYR A 101 2.03 -7.86 4.25
N CYS A 102 0.88 -8.49 4.08
CA CYS A 102 -0.25 -7.85 3.43
C CYS A 102 -0.95 -6.91 4.43
N VAL A 103 -1.67 -5.94 3.89
CA VAL A 103 -2.62 -5.12 4.63
C VAL A 103 -3.93 -5.89 4.79
N GLY A 104 -4.37 -6.03 6.04
CA GLY A 104 -5.68 -6.57 6.40
C GLY A 104 -6.76 -5.49 6.45
N GLU A 105 -7.45 -5.40 7.59
CA GLU A 105 -8.39 -4.31 7.81
C GLU A 105 -7.65 -2.97 7.86
N TRP A 106 -8.24 -1.95 7.26
CA TRP A 106 -7.68 -0.61 7.24
C TRP A 106 -8.78 0.43 7.22
N HIS A 107 -8.46 1.63 7.72
CA HIS A 107 -9.37 2.76 7.67
C HIS A 107 -8.62 4.09 7.67
N VAL A 108 -9.29 5.10 7.09
CA VAL A 108 -8.85 6.48 7.08
C VAL A 108 -9.84 7.32 7.88
N LYS A 109 -9.33 8.12 8.81
CA LYS A 109 -10.10 9.04 9.66
C LYS A 109 -9.49 10.45 9.61
N ILE A 110 -10.35 11.45 9.69
CA ILE A 110 -9.95 12.84 9.98
C ILE A 110 -10.02 12.99 11.50
N LYS A 111 -8.95 13.49 12.11
CA LYS A 111 -8.86 13.79 13.55
C LYS A 111 -9.51 15.14 13.85
N HIS A 112 -9.62 15.47 15.14
CA HIS A 112 -10.22 16.73 15.60
C HIS A 112 -9.40 17.98 15.22
N ASP A 113 -8.13 17.80 14.87
CA ASP A 113 -7.21 18.83 14.38
C ASP A 113 -7.14 18.88 12.84
N ASP A 114 -8.15 18.32 12.16
CA ASP A 114 -8.23 18.14 10.70
C ASP A 114 -7.10 17.32 10.08
N THR A 115 -6.28 16.64 10.90
CA THR A 115 -5.21 15.79 10.37
C THR A 115 -5.75 14.43 9.92
N LEU A 116 -5.23 13.96 8.79
CA LEU A 116 -5.54 12.64 8.26
C LEU A 116 -4.78 11.56 9.04
N SER A 117 -5.47 10.49 9.41
CA SER A 117 -4.87 9.32 10.03
C SER A 117 -5.23 8.05 9.28
N PHE A 118 -4.20 7.25 8.98
CA PHE A 118 -4.31 5.95 8.34
C PHE A 118 -3.93 4.85 9.33
N TYR A 119 -4.82 3.89 9.49
CA TYR A 119 -4.62 2.70 10.31
C TYR A 119 -4.78 1.47 9.44
N CYS A 120 -3.92 0.48 9.65
CA CYS A 120 -4.07 -0.83 9.05
C CYS A 120 -3.38 -1.93 9.86
N ASP A 121 -3.88 -3.14 9.71
CA ASP A 121 -3.31 -4.33 10.34
C ASP A 121 -2.40 -5.09 9.38
N ALA A 122 -1.35 -5.70 9.93
CA ALA A 122 -0.46 -6.59 9.20
C ALA A 122 -1.04 -8.00 9.16
N ARG A 123 -1.03 -8.63 7.98
CA ARG A 123 -1.40 -10.03 7.77
C ARG A 123 -0.19 -10.79 7.27
N GLU A 124 0.07 -11.94 7.88
CA GLU A 124 1.06 -12.92 7.43
C GLU A 124 0.46 -13.86 6.39
N ALA A 125 1.32 -14.50 5.61
CA ALA A 125 0.91 -15.59 4.75
C ALA A 125 0.28 -16.71 5.61
N PRO A 126 -0.75 -17.40 5.11
CA PRO A 126 -1.31 -18.56 5.80
C PRO A 126 -0.23 -19.59 6.11
N ARG A 127 -0.24 -20.12 7.34
CA ARG A 127 0.64 -21.26 7.70
C ARG A 127 0.25 -22.44 6.82
N ARG A 128 1.22 -22.99 6.08
CA ARG A 128 1.06 -24.19 5.27
C ARG A 128 1.12 -25.45 6.12
#